data_AF-A0A4Y2KC20-F1
#
_entry.id   AF-A0A4Y2KC20-F1
#
_cell.length_a   1.000
_cell.length_b   1.000
_cell.length_c   1.000
_cell.angle_alpha   90.00
_cell.angle_beta   90.00
_cell.angle_gamma   90.00
#
_symmetry.space_group_name_H-M   'P 1'
#
loop_
_entity.id
_entity.type
_entity.pdbx_description
1 polymer ?
#
loop_
_entity_poly.entity_id
_entity_poly.type
_entity_poly.pdbx_seq_one_letter_code
_entity_poly.pdbx_strand_id
1 'polypeptide(L)'
;MADPANRLLWLYIGTPCPSHNLIILVKYVILDYAPMWFEIKMKSNRQYGAQHFWKMISLARQPPDNVKQIIYKIFSNKAYFAHREHLLVTMLHDSRKHIRELAVRRILGAREKKTKNSGGLRFFKLPNLNFEAADYIDLIDWSNRVVTEPPLAMHIKDKNLKEMCKEEQFPVLIFEEFP
;
A
#
# COMPACT_ATOMS: atom_id res chain seq x y z
N MET A 1 13.76 -15.08 -8.42
CA MET A 1 13.32 -13.76 -8.95
C MET A 1 14.47 -12.76 -9.16
N ALA A 2 15.74 -13.06 -8.82
CA ALA A 2 16.88 -12.15 -9.04
C ALA A 2 17.53 -12.24 -10.44
N ASP A 3 17.22 -13.29 -11.20
CA ASP A 3 17.92 -13.61 -12.45
C ASP A 3 17.75 -12.54 -13.57
N PRO A 4 16.55 -11.99 -13.85
CA PRO A 4 16.41 -10.99 -14.92
C PRO A 4 17.08 -9.64 -14.59
N ALA A 5 16.98 -9.19 -13.34
CA ALA A 5 17.59 -7.95 -12.88
C ALA A 5 19.12 -8.03 -12.93
N ASN A 6 19.68 -9.15 -12.46
CA ASN A 6 21.13 -9.38 -12.51
C ASN A 6 21.63 -9.41 -13.97
N ARG A 7 20.93 -10.09 -14.87
CA ARG A 7 21.30 -10.11 -16.31
C ARG A 7 21.32 -8.70 -16.93
N LEU A 8 20.36 -7.85 -16.58
CA LEU A 8 20.32 -6.44 -17.02
C LEU A 8 21.54 -5.65 -16.53
N LEU A 9 21.95 -5.84 -15.28
CA LEU A 9 23.14 -5.20 -14.71
C LEU A 9 24.42 -5.67 -15.40
N TRP A 10 24.56 -6.97 -15.65
CA TRP A 10 25.69 -7.53 -16.41
C TRP A 10 25.75 -6.99 -17.83
N LEU A 11 24.60 -6.92 -18.52
CA LEU A 11 24.51 -6.35 -19.86
C LEU A 11 24.99 -4.89 -19.89
N TYR A 12 24.59 -4.09 -18.90
CA TYR A 12 25.04 -2.70 -18.78
C TYR A 12 26.55 -2.58 -18.59
N ILE A 13 27.14 -3.37 -17.69
CA ILE A 13 28.60 -3.37 -17.44
C ILE A 13 29.37 -3.82 -18.69
N GLY A 14 28.84 -4.80 -19.43
CA GLY A 14 29.47 -5.33 -20.64
C GLY A 14 29.28 -4.46 -21.90
N THR A 15 28.51 -3.38 -21.84
CA THR A 15 28.23 -2.52 -23.00
C THR A 15 29.02 -1.21 -22.90
N PRO A 16 30.02 -0.95 -23.77
CA PRO A 16 30.87 0.24 -23.68
C PRO A 16 30.10 1.56 -23.83
N CYS A 17 29.06 1.56 -24.68
CA CYS A 17 28.19 2.72 -24.95
C CYS A 17 26.72 2.29 -24.77
N PRO A 18 26.19 2.23 -23.54
CA PRO A 18 24.84 1.74 -23.28
C PRO A 18 23.79 2.67 -23.88
N SER A 19 22.74 2.08 -24.46
CA SER A 19 21.62 2.86 -24.99
C SER A 19 20.87 3.60 -23.89
N HIS A 20 20.18 4.68 -24.24
CA HIS A 20 19.38 5.45 -23.29
C HIS A 20 18.36 4.58 -22.54
N ASN A 21 17.70 3.65 -23.25
CA ASN A 21 16.73 2.73 -22.67
C ASN A 21 17.37 1.75 -21.68
N LEU A 22 18.57 1.24 -21.98
CA LEU A 22 19.30 0.37 -21.05
C LEU A 22 19.66 1.12 -19.75
N ILE A 23 20.09 2.38 -19.87
CA ILE A 23 20.37 3.24 -18.71
C ILE A 23 19.11 3.43 -17.86
N ILE A 24 17.95 3.70 -18.46
CA ILE A 24 16.68 3.84 -17.72
C ILE A 24 16.34 2.55 -16.96
N LEU A 25 16.44 1.39 -17.61
CA LEU A 25 16.11 0.11 -16.98
C LEU A 25 17.03 -0.21 -15.80
N VAL A 26 18.34 0.05 -15.94
CA VAL A 26 19.32 -0.15 -14.86
C VAL A 26 19.04 0.80 -13.70
N LYS A 27 18.76 2.08 -13.98
CA LYS A 27 18.36 3.05 -12.95
C LYS A 27 17.12 2.57 -12.21
N TYR A 28 16.11 2.08 -12.91
CA TYR A 28 14.91 1.50 -12.28
C TYR A 28 15.24 0.29 -11.39
N VAL A 29 16.12 -0.62 -11.83
CA VAL A 29 16.53 -1.78 -11.02
C VAL A 29 17.20 -1.34 -9.72
N ILE A 30 18.10 -0.36 -9.78
CA ILE A 30 18.92 0.07 -8.64
C ILE A 30 18.15 1.01 -7.71
N LEU A 31 17.35 1.93 -8.24
CA LEU A 31 16.73 3.02 -7.48
C LEU A 31 15.30 2.70 -7.02
N ASP A 32 14.56 1.89 -7.79
CA ASP A 32 13.16 1.56 -7.49
C ASP A 32 13.02 0.11 -7.00
N TYR A 33 13.44 -0.85 -7.84
CA TYR A 33 13.16 -2.26 -7.60
C TYR A 33 13.91 -2.83 -6.39
N ALA A 34 15.24 -2.67 -6.33
CA ALA A 34 16.03 -3.23 -5.25
C ALA A 34 15.64 -2.65 -3.88
N PRO A 35 15.53 -1.31 -3.68
CA PRO A 35 15.14 -0.75 -2.39
C PRO A 35 13.75 -1.21 -1.95
N MET A 36 12.80 -1.32 -2.88
CA MET A 36 11.46 -1.82 -2.56
C MET A 36 11.45 -3.30 -2.20
N TRP A 37 12.23 -4.12 -2.90
CA TRP A 37 12.39 -5.52 -2.57
C TRP A 37 12.93 -5.70 -1.14
N PHE A 38 13.96 -4.93 -0.78
CA PHE A 38 14.50 -4.94 0.59
C PHE A 38 13.48 -4.46 1.62
N GLU A 39 12.78 -3.35 1.37
CA GLU A 39 11.76 -2.83 2.29
C GLU A 39 10.66 -3.87 2.56
N ILE A 40 10.15 -4.53 1.51
CA ILE A 40 9.13 -5.57 1.63
C ILE A 40 9.68 -6.78 2.39
N LYS A 41 10.95 -7.15 2.21
CA LYS A 41 11.55 -8.26 2.94
C LYS A 41 11.76 -7.94 4.42
N MET A 42 12.16 -6.72 4.75
CA MET A 42 12.33 -6.30 6.14
C MET A 42 10.99 -6.09 6.86
N LYS A 43 9.95 -5.66 6.14
CA LYS A 43 8.61 -5.41 6.65
C LYS A 43 7.58 -6.21 5.85
N SER A 44 7.67 -7.53 5.93
CA SER A 44 6.85 -8.46 5.13
C SER A 44 5.39 -8.54 5.58
N ASN A 45 5.07 -8.06 6.78
CA ASN A 45 3.72 -8.10 7.31
C ASN A 45 2.74 -7.34 6.42
N ARG A 46 1.58 -7.95 6.18
CA ARG A 46 0.50 -7.39 5.34
C ARG A 46 0.07 -5.98 5.77
N GLN A 47 0.21 -5.63 7.05
CA GLN A 47 -0.11 -4.30 7.58
C GLN A 47 0.68 -3.17 6.90
N TYR A 48 1.87 -3.43 6.38
CA TYR A 48 2.69 -2.44 5.68
C TYR A 48 2.35 -2.29 4.19
N GLY A 49 1.38 -3.05 3.67
CA GLY A 49 1.10 -3.12 2.24
C GLY A 49 0.79 -1.76 1.59
N ALA A 50 -0.03 -0.91 2.23
CA ALA A 50 -0.30 0.43 1.72
C ALA A 50 0.92 1.36 1.76
N GLN A 51 1.76 1.26 2.79
CA GLN A 51 3.00 2.04 2.90
C GLN A 51 3.99 1.64 1.81
N HIS A 52 4.15 0.33 1.57
CA HIS A 52 4.98 -0.18 0.47
C HIS A 52 4.45 0.27 -0.88
N PHE A 53 3.13 0.24 -1.07
CA PHE A 53 2.50 0.69 -2.31
C PHE A 53 2.70 2.19 -2.56
N TRP A 54 2.52 3.01 -1.54
CA TRP A 54 2.83 4.44 -1.60
C TRP A 54 4.32 4.69 -1.91
N LYS A 55 5.23 3.97 -1.25
CA LYS A 55 6.67 4.11 -1.48
C LYS A 55 7.04 3.76 -2.92
N MET A 56 6.47 2.70 -3.49
CA MET A 56 6.63 2.37 -4.92
C MET A 56 6.14 3.51 -5.82
N ILE A 57 4.98 4.10 -5.53
CA ILE A 57 4.45 5.25 -6.29
C ILE A 57 5.38 6.45 -6.17
N SER A 58 5.90 6.74 -4.98
CA SER A 58 6.80 7.88 -4.75
C SER A 58 8.12 7.76 -5.52
N LEU A 59 8.69 6.55 -5.60
CA LEU A 59 9.92 6.29 -6.34
C LEU A 59 9.67 6.38 -7.85
N ALA A 60 8.51 5.90 -8.31
CA ALA A 60 8.08 6.01 -9.71
C ALA A 60 7.79 7.44 -10.19
N ARG A 61 7.98 8.47 -9.37
CA ARG A 61 7.95 9.88 -9.80
C ARG A 61 9.25 10.31 -10.49
N GLN A 62 10.34 9.58 -10.31
CA GLN A 62 11.68 9.93 -10.82
C GLN A 62 11.92 9.66 -12.32
N PRO A 63 11.40 8.59 -12.94
CA PRO A 63 11.66 8.27 -14.35
C PRO A 63 11.13 9.35 -15.32
N PRO A 64 11.49 9.34 -16.62
CA PRO A 64 10.92 10.26 -17.61
C PRO A 64 9.42 10.01 -17.86
N ASP A 65 8.69 11.04 -18.31
CA ASP A 65 7.21 11.02 -18.36
C ASP A 65 6.61 9.90 -19.23
N ASN A 66 7.26 9.55 -20.35
CA ASN A 66 6.84 8.41 -21.19
C ASN A 66 6.87 7.09 -20.42
N VAL A 67 7.84 6.91 -19.53
CA VAL A 67 7.96 5.73 -18.65
C VAL A 67 6.97 5.83 -17.49
N LYS A 68 6.81 7.01 -16.88
CA LYS A 68 5.82 7.23 -15.81
C LYS A 68 4.42 6.84 -16.24
N GLN A 69 4.00 7.19 -17.46
CA GLN A 69 2.67 6.85 -17.97
C GLN A 69 2.42 5.33 -17.99
N ILE A 70 3.43 4.54 -18.38
CA ILE A 70 3.36 3.07 -18.36
C ILE A 70 3.25 2.57 -16.92
N ILE A 71 4.10 3.09 -16.02
CA ILE A 71 4.13 2.69 -14.61
C ILE A 71 2.81 3.05 -13.90
N TYR A 72 2.27 4.24 -14.12
CA TYR A 72 1.02 4.71 -13.52
C TYR A 72 -0.17 3.88 -13.98
N LYS A 73 -0.19 3.45 -15.24
CA LYS A 73 -1.19 2.49 -15.73
C LYS A 73 -1.09 1.16 -14.98
N ILE A 74 0.12 0.65 -14.75
CA ILE A 74 0.34 -0.59 -13.98
C ILE A 74 -0.15 -0.43 -12.54
N PHE A 75 0.19 0.67 -11.86
CA PHE A 75 -0.25 0.92 -10.49
C PHE A 75 -1.77 1.10 -10.39
N SER A 76 -2.39 1.77 -11.35
CA SER A 76 -3.86 1.92 -11.39
C SER A 76 -4.54 0.55 -11.45
N ASN A 77 -4.00 -0.39 -12.22
CA ASN A 77 -4.50 -1.78 -12.28
C ASN A 77 -4.21 -2.58 -11.00
N LYS A 78 -3.26 -2.13 -10.17
CA LYS A 78 -2.85 -2.75 -8.91
C LYS A 78 -3.25 -1.93 -7.68
N ALA A 79 -4.20 -1.01 -7.82
CA ALA A 79 -4.63 -0.08 -6.78
C ALA A 79 -5.38 -0.73 -5.59
N TYR A 80 -5.43 -2.05 -5.50
CA TYR A 80 -6.09 -2.77 -4.39
C TYR A 80 -5.40 -2.53 -3.05
N PHE A 81 -4.08 -2.27 -3.03
CA PHE A 81 -3.36 -1.86 -1.83
C PHE A 81 -3.75 -0.46 -1.34
N ALA A 82 -4.26 0.39 -2.23
CA ALA A 82 -4.83 1.68 -1.86
C ALA A 82 -6.33 1.59 -1.54
N HIS A 83 -6.93 0.39 -1.52
CA HIS A 83 -8.34 0.26 -1.16
C HIS A 83 -8.57 0.72 0.29
N ARG A 84 -9.69 1.41 0.55
CA ARG A 84 -10.03 1.98 1.87
C ARG A 84 -9.84 0.99 3.01
N GLU A 85 -10.31 -0.24 2.85
CA GLU A 85 -10.19 -1.26 3.90
C GLU A 85 -8.73 -1.64 4.17
N HIS A 86 -7.89 -1.68 3.14
CA HIS A 86 -6.47 -1.96 3.31
C HIS A 86 -5.74 -0.78 3.96
N LEU A 87 -6.06 0.45 3.52
CA LEU A 87 -5.56 1.67 4.16
C LEU A 87 -5.92 1.72 5.64
N LEU A 88 -7.16 1.40 6.02
CA LEU A 88 -7.58 1.37 7.43
C LEU A 88 -6.79 0.34 8.25
N VAL A 89 -6.52 -0.84 7.69
CA VAL A 89 -5.70 -1.86 8.36
C VAL A 89 -4.28 -1.37 8.55
N THR A 90 -3.67 -0.74 7.55
CA THR A 90 -2.34 -0.12 7.69
C THR A 90 -2.36 1.00 8.74
N MET A 91 -3.37 1.87 8.71
CA MET A 91 -3.51 2.99 9.63
C MET A 91 -3.68 2.53 11.10
N LEU A 92 -4.30 1.37 11.35
CA LEU A 92 -4.41 0.80 12.70
C LEU A 92 -3.05 0.49 13.35
N HIS A 93 -2.03 0.19 12.53
CA HIS A 93 -0.68 -0.14 12.98
C HIS A 93 0.33 0.99 12.71
N ASP A 94 -0.14 2.18 12.33
CA ASP A 94 0.75 3.33 12.10
C ASP A 94 1.37 3.78 13.43
N SER A 95 2.64 4.16 13.42
CA SER A 95 3.33 4.68 14.62
C SER A 95 2.71 5.99 15.11
N ARG A 96 2.10 6.77 14.22
CA ARG A 96 1.49 8.07 14.52
C ARG A 96 0.10 7.88 15.13
N LYS A 97 -0.03 8.29 16.40
CA LYS A 97 -1.28 8.16 17.18
C LYS A 97 -2.52 8.71 16.49
N HIS A 98 -2.43 9.92 15.92
CA HIS A 98 -3.56 10.58 15.26
C HIS A 98 -4.10 9.79 14.04
N ILE A 99 -3.24 9.02 13.36
CA ILE A 99 -3.63 8.16 12.24
C ILE A 99 -4.37 6.92 12.74
N ARG A 100 -3.86 6.28 13.81
CA ARG A 100 -4.55 5.16 14.47
C ARG A 100 -5.94 5.57 14.94
N GLU A 101 -6.05 6.73 15.59
CA GLU A 101 -7.33 7.29 16.05
C GLU A 101 -8.32 7.52 14.91
N LEU A 102 -7.83 8.06 13.77
CA LEU A 102 -8.65 8.25 12.58
C LEU A 102 -9.13 6.90 12.01
N ALA A 103 -8.29 5.87 11.99
CA ALA A 103 -8.65 4.53 11.53
C ALA A 103 -9.76 3.93 12.40
N VAL A 104 -9.58 3.95 13.72
CA VAL A 104 -10.55 3.43 14.69
C VAL A 104 -11.88 4.14 14.57
N ARG A 105 -11.88 5.47 14.47
CA ARG A 105 -13.11 6.27 14.27
C ARG A 105 -13.86 5.84 13.00
N ARG A 106 -13.13 5.64 11.89
CA ARG A 106 -13.72 5.21 10.61
C ARG A 106 -14.27 3.78 10.68
N ILE A 107 -13.58 2.87 11.36
CA ILE A 107 -14.02 1.47 11.52
C ILE A 107 -15.28 1.40 12.39
N LEU A 108 -15.29 2.07 13.55
CA LEU A 108 -16.46 2.12 14.43
C LEU A 108 -17.68 2.74 13.73
N GLY A 109 -17.47 3.85 13.01
CA GLY A 109 -18.53 4.45 12.21
C GLY A 109 -19.04 3.53 11.08
N ALA A 110 -18.18 2.68 10.51
CA ALA A 110 -18.60 1.69 9.52
C ALA A 110 -19.40 0.53 10.15
N ARG A 111 -19.05 0.10 11.36
CA ARG A 111 -19.82 -0.91 12.13
C ARG A 111 -21.23 -0.43 12.43
N GLU A 112 -21.37 0.80 12.93
CA GLU A 112 -22.66 1.41 13.23
C GLU A 112 -23.54 1.57 11.99
N LYS A 113 -22.96 1.84 10.82
CA LYS A 113 -23.71 1.90 9.56
C LYS A 113 -24.15 0.53 9.08
N LYS A 114 -23.32 -0.51 9.28
CA LYS A 114 -23.63 -1.90 8.92
C LYS A 114 -24.80 -2.45 9.76
N THR A 115 -24.88 -2.12 11.04
CA THR A 115 -25.99 -2.53 11.90
C THR A 115 -27.31 -1.86 11.53
N LYS A 116 -27.26 -0.65 10.94
CA LYS A 116 -28.45 0.08 10.48
C LYS A 116 -28.92 -0.32 9.07
N ASN A 117 -27.99 -0.71 8.18
CA ASN A 117 -28.27 -1.11 6.80
C ASN A 117 -27.88 -2.59 6.58
N SER A 118 -28.71 -3.51 7.07
CA SER A 118 -28.46 -4.95 6.95
C SER A 118 -28.83 -5.47 5.55
N GLY A 119 -27.82 -5.77 4.71
CA GLY A 119 -28.00 -6.65 3.54
C GLY A 119 -27.33 -6.23 2.23
N GLY A 120 -26.69 -5.06 2.15
CA GLY A 120 -26.03 -4.63 0.92
C GLY A 120 -24.76 -5.43 0.59
N LEU A 121 -24.62 -5.91 -0.65
CA LEU A 121 -23.39 -6.50 -1.18
C LEU A 121 -22.22 -5.50 -1.11
N ARG A 122 -21.05 -5.97 -0.67
CA ARG A 122 -19.81 -5.19 -0.69
C ARG A 122 -19.23 -5.18 -2.10
N PHE A 123 -19.30 -4.05 -2.79
CA PHE A 123 -18.68 -3.89 -4.09
C PHE A 123 -17.21 -3.50 -3.96
N PHE A 124 -16.32 -4.38 -4.41
CA PHE A 124 -14.91 -4.05 -4.56
C PHE A 124 -14.70 -3.23 -5.84
N LYS A 125 -14.37 -1.95 -5.69
CA LYS A 125 -13.99 -1.07 -6.82
C LYS A 125 -12.61 -0.53 -6.57
N LEU A 126 -11.73 -0.65 -7.56
CA LEU A 126 -10.41 -0.03 -7.50
C LEU A 126 -10.56 1.49 -7.27
N PRO A 127 -9.75 2.07 -6.37
CA PRO A 127 -9.75 3.50 -6.16
C PRO A 127 -8.98 4.21 -7.29
N ASN A 128 -9.35 5.46 -7.53
CA ASN A 128 -8.53 6.35 -8.35
C ASN A 128 -7.35 6.79 -7.47
N LEU A 129 -6.13 6.58 -7.96
CA LEU A 129 -4.91 6.89 -7.22
C LEU A 129 -4.52 8.35 -7.37
N ASN A 130 -4.11 8.95 -6.26
CA ASN A 130 -3.37 10.21 -6.25
C ASN A 130 -1.87 9.92 -6.36
N PHE A 131 -1.31 10.07 -7.56
CA PHE A 131 0.12 9.82 -7.80
C PHE A 131 1.03 10.85 -7.13
N GLU A 132 0.50 12.00 -6.71
CA GLU A 132 1.24 13.09 -6.03
C GLU A 132 1.07 13.05 -4.50
N ALA A 133 0.45 12.00 -3.95
CA ALA A 133 0.23 11.86 -2.52
C ALA A 133 1.53 11.99 -1.68
N ALA A 134 1.54 12.91 -0.72
CA ALA A 134 2.68 13.10 0.19
C ALA A 134 2.80 11.94 1.22
N ASP A 135 1.70 11.23 1.46
CA ASP A 135 1.61 10.13 2.40
C ASP A 135 0.68 9.03 1.85
N TYR A 136 0.79 7.80 2.35
CA TYR A 136 -0.05 6.69 1.94
C TYR A 136 -1.54 6.92 2.28
N ILE A 137 -1.83 7.72 3.32
CA ILE A 137 -3.19 8.09 3.69
C ILE A 137 -3.89 8.93 2.61
N ASP A 138 -3.11 9.63 1.78
CA ASP A 138 -3.60 10.54 0.74
C ASP A 138 -3.61 9.89 -0.65
N LEU A 139 -3.34 8.59 -0.73
CA LEU A 139 -3.37 7.82 -1.99
C LEU A 139 -4.73 7.85 -2.67
N ILE A 140 -5.81 8.11 -1.94
CA ILE A 140 -7.18 8.10 -2.45
C ILE A 140 -7.97 9.28 -1.90
N ASP A 141 -8.99 9.70 -2.66
CA ASP A 141 -10.03 10.58 -2.15
C ASP A 141 -10.96 9.83 -1.18
N TRP A 142 -11.07 10.34 0.05
CA TRP A 142 -11.91 9.79 1.11
C TRP A 142 -13.34 10.38 1.13
N SER A 143 -13.60 11.47 0.42
CA SER A 143 -14.87 12.22 0.50
C SER A 143 -16.05 11.51 -0.15
N ASN A 144 -15.81 10.81 -1.27
CA ASN A 144 -16.86 10.43 -2.20
C ASN A 144 -17.39 8.98 -2.08
N ARG A 145 -16.96 8.19 -1.09
CA ARG A 145 -17.31 6.76 -1.07
C ARG A 145 -17.51 6.16 0.32
N VAL A 146 -18.41 5.19 0.39
CA VAL A 146 -18.74 4.45 1.61
C VAL A 146 -17.49 3.73 2.14
N VAL A 147 -17.19 3.99 3.42
CA VAL A 147 -16.20 3.25 4.19
C VAL A 147 -16.90 2.04 4.81
N THR A 148 -16.38 0.86 4.52
CA THR A 148 -16.84 -0.42 5.08
C THR A 148 -15.82 -0.93 6.09
N GLU A 149 -16.29 -1.73 7.03
CA GLU A 149 -15.44 -2.38 8.01
C GLU A 149 -14.48 -3.37 7.33
N PRO A 150 -13.15 -3.25 7.51
CA PRO A 150 -12.20 -4.22 6.97
C PRO A 150 -12.50 -5.63 7.49
N PRO A 151 -12.48 -6.70 6.66
CA PRO A 151 -12.68 -8.07 7.12
C PRO A 151 -11.69 -8.45 8.22
N LEU A 152 -10.45 -7.94 8.10
CA LEU A 152 -9.38 -8.13 9.06
C LEU A 152 -9.63 -7.46 10.42
N ALA A 153 -10.56 -6.50 10.49
CA ALA A 153 -10.93 -5.88 11.76
C ALA A 153 -12.17 -6.54 12.40
N MET A 154 -12.93 -7.36 11.66
CA MET A 154 -14.26 -7.85 12.10
C MET A 154 -14.25 -8.62 13.42
N HIS A 155 -13.18 -9.37 13.70
CA HIS A 155 -13.05 -10.16 14.93
C HIS A 155 -12.59 -9.33 16.13
N ILE A 156 -12.07 -8.11 15.90
CA ILE A 156 -11.56 -7.24 16.95
C ILE A 156 -12.73 -6.51 17.61
N LYS A 157 -12.91 -6.64 18.93
CA LYS A 157 -13.99 -5.95 19.66
C LYS A 157 -13.77 -4.43 19.69
N ASP A 158 -14.84 -3.65 19.78
CA ASP A 158 -14.79 -2.18 19.84
C ASP A 158 -13.90 -1.66 20.98
N LYS A 159 -13.92 -2.33 22.15
CA LYS A 159 -13.06 -1.99 23.28
C LYS A 159 -11.58 -2.11 22.91
N ASN A 160 -11.20 -3.23 22.29
CA ASN A 160 -9.83 -3.51 21.87
C ASN A 160 -9.39 -2.52 20.78
N LEU A 161 -10.25 -2.19 19.82
CA LEU A 161 -9.95 -1.14 18.82
C LEU A 161 -9.66 0.22 19.47
N LYS A 162 -10.38 0.59 20.53
CA LYS A 162 -10.12 1.84 21.27
C LYS A 162 -8.81 1.78 22.06
N GLU A 163 -8.42 0.61 22.54
CA GLU A 163 -7.13 0.38 23.18
C GLU A 163 -5.97 0.48 22.16
N MET A 164 -6.20 0.12 20.87
CA MET A 164 -5.24 0.31 19.77
C MET A 164 -4.78 1.76 19.56
N CYS A 165 -5.55 2.74 20.01
CA CYS A 165 -5.15 4.14 19.99
C CYS A 165 -4.14 4.50 21.11
N LYS A 166 -4.06 3.71 22.17
CA LYS A 166 -3.32 4.05 23.40
C LYS A 166 -1.94 3.45 23.47
N GLU A 167 -1.76 2.22 22.99
CA GLU A 167 -0.46 1.54 23.04
C GLU A 167 0.35 1.81 21.76
N GLU A 168 1.67 1.80 21.87
CA GLU A 168 2.60 2.03 20.75
C GLU A 168 2.84 0.75 19.93
N GLN A 169 2.64 -0.43 20.53
CA GLN A 169 2.79 -1.72 19.88
C GLN A 169 1.62 -2.62 20.26
N PHE A 170 0.83 -3.01 19.26
CA PHE A 170 -0.15 -4.08 19.39
C PHE A 170 0.44 -5.37 18.85
N PRO A 171 0.05 -6.54 19.39
CA PRO A 171 0.37 -7.81 18.77
C PRO A 171 -0.01 -7.74 17.29
N VAL A 172 0.92 -8.15 16.43
CA VAL A 172 0.66 -8.36 15.01
C VAL A 172 -0.63 -9.17 14.92
N LEU A 173 -1.55 -8.78 14.04
CA LEU A 173 -2.70 -9.65 13.73
C LEU A 173 -2.09 -10.96 13.19
N ILE A 174 -1.96 -11.96 14.06
CA ILE A 174 -1.35 -13.24 13.72
C ILE A 174 -2.30 -13.88 12.73
N PHE A 175 -1.80 -14.08 11.51
CA PHE A 175 -2.47 -14.87 10.51
C PHE A 175 -2.13 -16.34 10.77
N GLU A 176 -3.11 -17.22 10.61
CA GLU A 176 -2.80 -18.59 10.24
C GLU A 176 -2.05 -18.53 8.92
N GLU A 177 -0.87 -19.15 8.86
CA GLU A 177 -0.19 -19.39 7.59
C GLU A 177 -1.16 -20.19 6.72
N PHE A 178 -1.43 -19.70 5.50
CA PHE A 178 -2.14 -20.52 4.53
C PHE A 178 -1.26 -21.74 4.24
N PRO A 179 -1.82 -22.98 4.32
CA PRO A 179 -1.06 -24.20 4.09
C PRO A 179 -0.45 -24.27 2.68
#